data_AF-X1UYW4-F1
#
_entry.id   AF-X1UYW4-F1
#
_cell.length_a   1.000
_cell.length_b   1.000
_cell.length_c   1.000
_cell.angle_alpha   90.00
_cell.angle_beta   90.00
_cell.angle_gamma   90.00
#
_symmetry.space_group_name_H-M   'P 1'
#
loop_
_entity.id
_entity.type
_entity.pdbx_description
1 polymer ?
#
loop_
_entity_poly.entity_id
_entity_poly.type
_entity_poly.pdbx_seq_one_letter_code
_entity_poly.pdbx_strand_id
1 'polypeptide(L)'
;ALFPHSGDLVLMGTYDPKSQVVSCFEQQWACHGGIGGPQEIAFMIMPREVNWDLGEVTQATDIYPFFANRYAVQARCPGDKSAASA
;
A
#
# COMPACT_ATOMS: atom_id res chain seq x y z
N ALA A 1 10.67 26.10 7.06
CA ALA A 1 9.94 25.55 5.90
C ALA A 1 9.11 24.35 6.38
N LEU A 2 7.85 24.21 5.96
CA LEU A 2 6.97 23.10 6.40
C LEU A 2 7.39 21.74 5.81
N PHE A 3 8.07 21.73 4.65
CA PHE A 3 8.47 20.52 3.93
C PHE A 3 9.98 20.55 3.64
N PRO A 4 10.83 20.04 4.54
CA PRO A 4 12.29 20.16 4.42
C PRO A 4 12.89 19.32 3.29
N HIS A 5 12.08 18.46 2.66
CA HIS A 5 12.50 17.52 1.62
C HIS A 5 11.77 17.73 0.29
N SER A 6 11.01 18.82 0.15
CA SER A 6 10.30 19.17 -1.08
C SER A 6 10.99 20.35 -1.77
N GLY A 7 10.90 20.40 -3.10
CA GLY A 7 11.28 21.59 -3.86
C GLY A 7 10.29 22.74 -3.61
N ASP A 8 10.59 23.91 -4.19
CA ASP A 8 9.74 25.10 -4.03
C ASP A 8 8.36 24.94 -4.66
N LEU A 9 8.24 24.11 -5.71
CA LEU A 9 7.01 23.82 -6.43
C LEU A 9 6.86 22.32 -6.68
N VAL A 10 5.62 21.84 -6.59
CA VAL A 10 5.21 20.50 -7.00
C VAL A 10 4.13 20.67 -8.07
N LEU A 11 4.42 20.18 -9.28
CA LEU A 11 3.52 20.28 -10.43
C LEU A 11 2.98 18.88 -10.74
N MET A 12 1.65 18.78 -10.87
CA MET A 12 0.97 17.56 -11.26
C MET A 12 0.25 17.78 -12.59
N GLY A 13 0.30 16.78 -13.46
CA GLY A 13 -0.51 16.77 -14.68
C GLY A 13 -2.01 16.72 -14.38
N THR A 14 -2.83 17.18 -15.31
CA THR A 14 -4.29 17.11 -15.17
C THR A 14 -4.77 15.67 -15.27
N TYR A 15 -5.83 15.35 -14.55
CA TYR A 15 -6.54 14.08 -14.66
C TYR A 15 -7.90 14.32 -15.32
N ASP A 16 -8.17 13.63 -16.43
CA ASP A 16 -9.48 13.64 -17.09
C ASP A 16 -10.32 12.45 -16.62
N PRO A 17 -11.40 12.67 -15.83
CA PRO A 17 -12.23 11.59 -15.32
C PRO A 17 -13.08 10.90 -16.40
N LYS A 18 -13.27 11.51 -17.57
CA LYS A 18 -14.03 10.86 -18.66
C LYS A 18 -13.22 9.78 -19.35
N SER A 19 -11.97 10.07 -19.68
CA SER A 19 -11.06 9.12 -20.33
C SER A 19 -10.20 8.31 -19.35
N GLN A 20 -10.19 8.69 -18.06
CA GLN A 20 -9.34 8.10 -17.02
C GLN A 20 -7.84 8.24 -17.33
N VAL A 21 -7.46 9.34 -17.97
CA VAL A 21 -6.08 9.62 -18.40
C VAL A 21 -5.46 10.73 -17.56
N VAL A 22 -4.17 10.59 -17.25
CA VAL A 22 -3.33 11.63 -16.66
C VAL A 22 -2.35 12.17 -17.70
N SER A 23 -2.16 13.49 -17.74
CA SER A 23 -1.12 14.12 -18.57
C SER A 23 0.26 13.95 -17.94
N CYS A 24 1.16 13.22 -18.60
CA CYS A 24 2.58 13.20 -18.23
C CYS A 24 3.31 14.38 -18.91
N PHE A 25 4.43 14.86 -18.35
CA PHE A 25 5.23 15.95 -18.95
C PHE A 25 6.18 15.49 -20.08
N GLU A 26 6.21 14.19 -20.32
CA GLU A 26 7.08 13.51 -21.28
C GLU A 26 6.24 12.59 -22.18
N GLN A 27 6.81 12.14 -23.30
CA GLN A 27 6.16 11.19 -24.20
C GLN A 27 6.27 9.76 -23.65
N GLN A 28 5.58 9.50 -22.55
CA GLN A 28 5.45 8.17 -21.96
C GLN A 28 4.10 7.57 -22.35
N TRP A 29 4.07 6.27 -22.64
CA TRP A 29 2.81 5.54 -22.86
C TRP A 29 2.08 5.30 -21.54
N ALA A 30 2.81 4.99 -20.47
CA ALA A 30 2.26 4.83 -19.13
C ALA A 30 3.16 5.53 -18.12
N CYS A 31 2.56 6.20 -17.14
CA CYS A 31 3.26 6.83 -16.04
C CYS A 31 2.50 6.58 -14.73
N HIS A 32 3.19 6.77 -13.60
CA HIS A 32 2.61 6.74 -12.25
C HIS A 32 2.87 8.08 -11.55
N GLY A 33 2.26 8.30 -10.38
CA GLY A 33 2.49 9.50 -9.57
C GLY A 33 1.63 10.70 -9.95
N GLY A 34 0.69 10.51 -10.88
CA GLY A 34 -0.42 11.45 -11.09
C GLY A 34 -1.37 11.48 -9.89
N ILE A 35 -2.19 12.52 -9.81
CA ILE A 35 -3.21 12.64 -8.77
C ILE A 35 -4.48 11.89 -9.17
N GLY A 36 -4.94 10.94 -8.35
CA GLY A 36 -6.21 10.26 -8.57
C GLY A 36 -6.24 9.23 -9.71
N GLY A 37 -7.45 8.79 -10.03
CA GLY A 37 -7.75 7.90 -11.13
C GLY A 37 -7.62 6.41 -10.80
N PRO A 38 -7.65 5.53 -11.81
CA PRO A 38 -7.68 4.08 -11.62
C PRO A 38 -6.49 3.50 -10.84
N GLN A 39 -5.37 4.24 -10.80
CA GLN A 39 -4.17 3.87 -10.05
C GLN A 39 -4.39 3.77 -8.53
N GLU A 40 -5.49 4.32 -7.99
CA GLU A 40 -5.85 4.23 -6.57
C GLU A 40 -6.73 3.02 -6.24
N ILE A 41 -7.15 2.22 -7.23
CA ILE A 41 -8.05 1.08 -7.02
C ILE A 41 -7.23 -0.17 -6.72
N ALA A 42 -7.29 -0.64 -5.47
CA ALA A 42 -6.66 -1.88 -5.05
C ALA A 42 -7.62 -3.09 -5.15
N PHE A 43 -7.07 -4.27 -5.44
CA PHE A 43 -7.74 -5.55 -5.24
C PHE A 43 -6.77 -6.53 -4.58
N MET A 44 -7.29 -7.44 -3.76
CA MET A 44 -6.49 -8.47 -3.09
C MET A 44 -7.22 -9.81 -3.12
N ILE A 45 -6.51 -10.87 -3.54
CA ILE A 45 -7.00 -12.25 -3.47
C ILE A 45 -6.30 -12.92 -2.28
N MET A 46 -7.09 -13.51 -1.38
CA MET A 46 -6.57 -14.15 -0.17
C MET A 46 -7.23 -15.52 0.05
N PRO A 47 -6.54 -16.46 0.74
CA PRO A 47 -7.17 -17.67 1.22
C PRO A 47 -8.38 -17.37 2.10
N ARG A 48 -9.42 -18.20 2.03
CA ARG A 48 -10.70 -17.99 2.74
C ARG A 48 -10.52 -17.93 4.25
N GLU A 49 -9.53 -18.64 4.79
CA GLU A 49 -9.19 -18.65 6.21
C GLU A 49 -8.56 -17.34 6.72
N VAL A 50 -8.17 -16.43 5.82
CA VAL A 50 -7.69 -15.10 6.19
C VAL A 50 -8.89 -14.18 6.42
N ASN A 51 -9.29 -14.07 7.68
CA ASN A 51 -10.40 -13.22 8.10
C ASN A 51 -9.92 -11.85 8.61
N TRP A 52 -9.24 -11.09 7.75
CA TRP A 52 -8.80 -9.73 8.06
C TRP A 52 -9.92 -8.74 7.83
N ASP A 53 -10.14 -7.85 8.81
CA ASP A 53 -11.01 -6.69 8.63
C ASP A 53 -10.25 -5.59 7.90
N LEU A 54 -10.54 -5.42 6.61
CA LEU A 54 -9.87 -4.45 5.75
C LEU A 54 -10.66 -3.13 5.63
N GLY A 55 -11.74 -2.93 6.39
CA GLY A 55 -12.62 -1.76 6.27
C GLY A 55 -11.90 -0.42 6.50
N GLU A 56 -10.85 -0.44 7.33
CA GLU A 56 -10.05 0.75 7.68
C GLU A 56 -8.76 0.87 6.84
N VAL A 57 -8.51 -0.04 5.89
CA VAL A 57 -7.32 0.02 5.03
C VAL A 57 -7.55 1.07 3.95
N THR A 58 -6.82 2.18 4.06
CA THR A 58 -6.90 3.30 3.11
C THR A 58 -5.60 3.47 2.32
N GLN A 59 -4.49 2.94 2.84
CA GLN A 59 -3.16 3.02 2.24
C GLN A 59 -2.45 1.66 2.27
N ALA A 60 -1.50 1.47 1.36
CA ALA A 60 -0.72 0.23 1.29
C ALA A 60 0.03 -0.08 2.60
N THR A 61 0.44 0.94 3.36
CA THR A 61 1.12 0.79 4.65
C THR A 61 0.23 0.17 5.73
N ASP A 62 -1.08 0.37 5.65
CA ASP A 62 -2.05 -0.11 6.64
C ASP A 62 -2.17 -1.65 6.60
N ILE A 63 -1.67 -2.26 5.52
CA ILE A 63 -1.69 -3.70 5.31
C ILE A 63 -0.59 -4.40 6.15
N TYR A 64 0.51 -3.71 6.48
CA TYR A 64 1.66 -4.30 7.16
C TYR A 64 1.31 -4.98 8.50
N PRO A 65 0.55 -4.37 9.43
CA PRO A 65 0.19 -4.99 10.70
C PRO A 65 -0.52 -6.34 10.56
N PHE A 66 -1.33 -6.53 9.51
CA PHE A 66 -2.00 -7.81 9.25
C PHE A 66 -1.00 -8.93 8.95
N PHE A 67 -0.02 -8.64 8.09
CA PHE A 67 1.05 -9.57 7.77
C PHE A 67 1.96 -9.81 8.97
N ALA A 68 2.35 -8.75 9.69
CA ALA A 68 3.15 -8.86 10.89
C ALA A 68 2.45 -9.73 11.95
N ASN A 69 1.16 -9.52 12.21
CA ASN A 69 0.43 -10.32 13.21
C ASN A 69 0.27 -11.79 12.81
N ARG A 70 0.09 -12.09 11.51
CA ARG A 70 -0.09 -13.46 11.02
C ARG A 70 1.22 -14.22 10.82
N TYR A 71 2.25 -13.54 10.36
CA TYR A 71 3.51 -14.14 9.89
C TYR A 71 4.72 -13.64 10.63
N ALA A 72 4.59 -12.84 11.71
CA ALA A 72 5.71 -12.58 12.60
C ALA A 72 6.31 -13.94 12.93
N VAL A 73 7.49 -14.15 12.36
CA VAL A 73 8.39 -15.20 12.77
C VAL A 73 8.59 -14.85 14.23
N GLN A 74 7.95 -15.61 15.13
CA GLN A 74 8.47 -15.70 16.49
C GLN A 74 9.95 -15.91 16.26
N ALA A 75 10.77 -14.94 16.65
CA ALA A 75 12.19 -15.18 16.82
C ALA A 75 12.21 -16.26 17.91
N ARG A 76 12.04 -17.52 17.51
CA ARG A 76 12.20 -18.67 18.38
C ARG A 76 13.67 -18.59 18.72
N CYS A 77 13.97 -18.08 19.91
CA CYS A 77 15.23 -18.40 20.54
C CYS A 77 15.34 -19.93 20.46
N PRO A 78 16.42 -20.48 19.87
CA PRO A 78 16.61 -21.92 19.83
C PRO A 78 16.62 -22.44 21.28
N GLY A 79 15.49 -23.01 21.75
CA GLY A 79 15.36 -23.49 23.13
C GLY A 79 13.97 -23.42 23.77
N ASP A 80 13.01 -22.67 23.24
CA ASP A 80 11.70 -22.55 23.90
C ASP A 80 10.82 -23.80 23.66
N LYS A 81 10.71 -24.66 24.68
CA LYS A 81 9.93 -25.91 24.69
C LYS A 81 8.52 -25.75 25.28
N SER A 82 8.01 -24.52 25.46
CA SER A 82 6.77 -24.30 26.21
C SER A 82 5.46 -24.63 25.48
N ALA A 83 5.48 -24.89 24.17
CA ALA A 83 4.26 -25.21 23.41
C ALA A 83 4.00 -26.72 23.23
N ALA A 84 4.16 -27.49 24.30
CA ALA A 84 3.69 -28.88 24.36
C ALA A 84 2.89 -29.11 25.65
N SER A 85 1.74 -28.43 25.79
CA SER A 85 0.64 -28.95 26.60
C SER A 85 -0.68 -28.23 26.26
N ALA A 86 -1.72 -29.05 26.13
CA ALA A 86 -3.14 -28.77 25.92
C ALA A 86 -3.58 -28.48 24.47
#